data_AF-A0AAT9HQN4-F1
#
_entry.id   AF-A0AAT9HQN4-F1
#
_cell.length_a   1.000
_cell.length_b   1.000
_cell.length_c   1.000
_cell.angle_alpha   90.00
_cell.angle_beta   90.00
_cell.angle_gamma   90.00
#
_symmetry.space_group_name_H-M   'P 1'
#
loop_
_entity.id
_entity.type
_entity.pdbx_description
1 polymer ?
#
loop_
_entity_poly.entity_id
_entity_poly.type
_entity_poly.pdbx_seq_one_letter_code
_entity_poly.pdbx_strand_id
1 'polypeptide(L)'
;MGIRALLAGSGDPVDAVRMGTTVATNALLERKGERTLLVITRGFRDALRIAYQNRPHIFARRIDLPELLHERVVEVDERVAADGTVLRAPDLDALTGPLRQAYHDGIRAVAVVCMHSHLHPAHEQAVGDLAARVGFPQISLSSEVSP
;
A
#
# COMPACT_ATOMS: atom_id res chain seq x y z
N MET A 1 -2.69 -29.46 -4.56
CA MET A 1 -3.07 -30.57 -3.64
C MET A 1 -3.59 -29.94 -2.36
N GLY A 2 -4.89 -29.60 -2.30
CA GLY A 2 -5.43 -28.66 -1.31
C GLY A 2 -6.26 -29.31 -0.20
N ILE A 3 -6.74 -28.46 0.73
CA ILE A 3 -7.58 -28.82 1.90
C ILE A 3 -8.79 -29.69 1.49
N ARG A 4 -9.34 -29.49 0.29
CA ARG A 4 -10.43 -30.31 -0.28
C ARG A 4 -10.14 -31.82 -0.34
N ALA A 5 -8.88 -32.23 -0.51
CA ALA A 5 -8.51 -33.64 -0.53
C ALA A 5 -8.42 -34.25 0.88
N LEU A 6 -8.11 -33.44 1.89
CA LEU A 6 -8.06 -33.85 3.31
C LEU A 6 -9.46 -34.01 3.92
N LEU A 7 -10.44 -33.24 3.44
CA LEU A 7 -11.83 -33.28 3.92
C LEU A 7 -12.70 -34.35 3.24
N ALA A 8 -12.19 -35.03 2.21
CA ALA A 8 -12.97 -36.00 1.44
C ALA A 8 -13.20 -37.35 2.15
N GLY A 9 -12.60 -37.57 3.33
CA GLY A 9 -12.65 -38.86 4.05
C GLY A 9 -13.25 -38.84 5.45
N SER A 10 -13.50 -37.68 6.06
CA SER A 10 -13.99 -37.56 7.43
C SER A 10 -15.26 -36.70 7.46
N GLY A 11 -16.41 -37.32 7.67
CA GLY A 11 -17.71 -36.65 7.80
C GLY A 11 -17.91 -35.89 9.11
N ASP A 12 -16.86 -35.71 9.91
CA ASP A 12 -16.90 -34.93 11.14
C ASP A 12 -16.73 -33.43 10.84
N PRO A 13 -17.47 -32.54 11.51
CA PRO A 13 -17.34 -31.10 11.35
C PRO A 13 -15.95 -30.64 11.80
N VAL A 14 -15.27 -29.88 10.94
CA VAL A 14 -13.96 -29.29 11.26
C VAL A 14 -14.15 -28.02 12.07
N ASP A 15 -13.76 -28.04 13.33
CA ASP A 15 -13.89 -26.88 14.22
C ASP A 15 -12.94 -25.72 13.87
N ALA A 16 -11.73 -26.01 13.36
CA ALA A 16 -10.79 -24.98 12.92
C ALA A 16 -9.73 -25.52 11.94
N VAL A 17 -9.37 -24.68 10.96
CA VAL A 17 -8.20 -24.89 10.10
C VAL A 17 -7.23 -23.73 10.34
N ARG A 18 -6.00 -24.04 10.72
CA ARG A 18 -4.90 -23.06 10.83
C ARG A 18 -3.89 -23.35 9.74
N MET A 19 -3.57 -22.34 8.94
CA MET A 19 -2.60 -22.45 7.85
C MET A 19 -1.46 -21.46 8.08
N GLY A 20 -0.24 -21.99 8.25
CA GLY A 20 0.99 -21.21 8.18
C GLY A 20 1.69 -21.50 6.85
N THR A 21 1.96 -20.47 6.05
CA THR A 21 2.72 -20.62 4.80
C THR A 21 3.87 -19.62 4.76
N THR A 22 4.95 -19.98 4.07
CA THR A 22 6.10 -19.10 3.83
C THR A 22 6.01 -18.35 2.50
N VAL A 23 4.90 -18.48 1.77
CA VAL A 23 4.73 -17.90 0.43
C VAL A 23 4.86 -16.38 0.48
N ALA A 24 4.24 -15.71 1.46
CA ALA A 24 4.32 -14.25 1.60
C ALA A 24 5.75 -13.79 1.92
N THR A 25 6.44 -14.46 2.85
CA THR A 25 7.82 -14.11 3.23
C THR A 25 8.79 -14.35 2.08
N ASN A 26 8.67 -15.46 1.36
CA ASN A 26 9.51 -15.74 0.20
C ASN A 26 9.21 -14.78 -0.96
N ALA A 27 7.94 -14.42 -1.21
CA ALA A 27 7.60 -13.43 -2.24
C ALA A 27 8.20 -12.04 -1.92
N LEU A 28 8.25 -11.65 -0.65
CA LEU A 28 8.91 -10.42 -0.21
C LEU A 28 10.43 -10.48 -0.39
N LEU A 29 11.06 -11.59 0.03
CA LEU A 29 12.51 -11.79 -0.09
C LEU A 29 12.97 -11.89 -1.55
N GLU A 30 12.19 -12.61 -2.38
CA GLU A 30 12.45 -12.80 -3.81
C GLU A 30 11.94 -11.61 -4.66
N ARG A 31 11.30 -10.63 -4.03
CA ARG A 31 10.68 -9.46 -4.67
C ARG A 31 9.76 -9.80 -5.84
N LYS A 32 9.05 -10.92 -5.72
CA LYS A 32 8.02 -11.34 -6.67
C LYS A 32 6.68 -10.69 -6.30
N GLY A 33 6.67 -9.36 -6.26
CA GLY A 33 5.49 -8.54 -6.00
C GLY A 33 4.88 -7.99 -7.28
N GLU A 34 3.62 -7.56 -7.18
CA GLU A 34 2.96 -6.81 -8.25
C GLU A 34 3.56 -5.39 -8.35
N ARG A 35 3.63 -4.84 -9.57
CA ARG A 35 4.07 -3.45 -9.76
C ARG A 35 3.08 -2.54 -9.03
N THR A 36 3.61 -1.75 -8.09
CA THR A 36 2.80 -1.00 -7.12
C THR A 36 3.01 0.51 -7.25
N LEU A 37 1.90 1.25 -7.32
CA LEU A 37 1.86 2.70 -7.21
C LEU A 37 1.72 3.12 -5.75
N LEU A 38 2.50 4.09 -5.30
CA LEU A 38 2.27 4.79 -4.02
C LEU A 38 1.55 6.11 -4.29
N VAL A 39 0.39 6.29 -3.68
CA VAL A 39 -0.31 7.58 -3.60
C VAL A 39 -0.09 8.14 -2.20
N ILE A 40 0.49 9.34 -2.11
CA ILE A 40 0.89 9.94 -0.84
C ILE A 40 0.59 11.44 -0.82
N THR A 41 0.45 12.01 0.38
CA THR A 41 0.26 13.45 0.54
C THR A 41 1.37 14.26 -0.14
N ARG A 42 1.01 15.35 -0.82
CA ARG A 42 1.95 16.26 -1.46
C ARG A 42 3.02 16.77 -0.49
N GLY A 43 4.28 16.75 -0.93
CA GLY A 43 5.46 17.08 -0.14
C GLY A 43 6.04 15.89 0.63
N PHE A 44 5.39 14.72 0.58
CA PHE A 44 5.84 13.49 1.26
C PHE A 44 6.28 12.39 0.29
N ARG A 45 6.48 12.71 -0.99
CA ARG A 45 6.97 11.76 -2.02
C ARG A 45 8.14 10.89 -1.57
N ASP A 46 9.09 11.49 -0.86
CA ASP A 46 10.32 10.83 -0.43
C ASP A 46 10.24 10.19 0.96
N ALA A 47 9.09 10.22 1.63
CA ALA A 47 8.96 9.78 3.03
C ALA A 47 9.41 8.32 3.23
N LEU A 48 8.97 7.40 2.35
CA LEU A 48 9.37 5.98 2.44
C LEU A 48 10.82 5.74 1.99
N ARG A 49 11.39 6.63 1.18
CA ARG A 49 12.79 6.57 0.75
C ARG A 49 13.74 7.06 1.83
N ILE A 50 13.35 8.10 2.56
CA ILE A 50 14.12 8.64 3.69
C ILE A 50 14.00 7.69 4.89
N ALA A 51 12.80 7.12 5.09
CA ALA A 51 12.48 6.25 6.23
C ALA A 51 12.92 6.88 7.56
N TYR A 52 13.45 6.08 8.49
CA TYR A 52 13.92 6.56 9.80
C TYR A 52 15.39 7.01 9.80
N GLN A 53 16.03 7.10 8.63
CA GLN A 53 17.48 7.36 8.51
C GLN A 53 18.37 6.45 9.38
N ASN A 54 17.86 5.29 9.81
CA ASN A 54 18.60 4.36 10.65
C ASN A 54 19.89 3.95 9.94
N ARG A 55 21.04 4.16 10.61
CA ARG A 55 22.34 3.69 10.14
C ARG A 55 22.71 2.39 10.88
N PRO A 56 22.34 1.21 10.36
CA PRO A 56 22.71 -0.06 10.99
C PRO A 56 24.24 -0.20 11.12
N HIS A 57 25.00 0.45 10.24
CA HIS A 57 26.45 0.57 10.32
C HIS A 57 26.85 2.05 10.45
N ILE A 58 26.85 2.58 11.67
CA ILE A 58 27.07 4.00 11.97
C ILE A 58 28.39 4.59 11.40
N PHE A 59 29.41 3.75 11.18
CA PHE A 59 30.72 4.15 10.65
C PHE A 59 30.92 3.88 9.16
N ALA A 60 29.93 3.30 8.47
CA ALA A 60 30.03 3.05 7.03
C ALA A 60 30.06 4.39 6.26
N ARG A 61 31.08 4.57 5.41
CA ARG A 61 31.21 5.77 4.57
C ARG A 61 30.24 5.77 3.38
N ARG A 62 29.80 4.58 2.94
CA ARG A 62 28.78 4.41 1.90
C ARG A 62 27.50 3.89 2.55
N ILE A 63 26.39 4.59 2.32
CA ILE A 63 25.06 4.20 2.79
C ILE A 63 24.36 3.52 1.62
N ASP A 64 24.14 2.22 1.75
CA ASP A 64 23.38 1.45 0.77
C ASP A 64 21.90 1.49 1.21
N LEU A 65 21.09 2.27 0.49
CA LEU A 65 19.64 2.35 0.76
C LEU A 65 18.95 1.08 0.25
N PRO A 66 17.97 0.54 1.00
CA PRO A 66 17.16 -0.56 0.51
C PRO A 66 16.35 -0.13 -0.71
N GLU A 67 16.12 -1.07 -1.61
CA GLU A 67 15.29 -0.83 -2.79
C GLU A 67 13.82 -0.67 -2.38
N LEU A 68 13.12 0.26 -3.03
CA LEU A 68 11.74 0.57 -2.71
C LEU A 68 10.80 -0.49 -3.29
N LEU A 69 9.75 -0.83 -2.54
CA LEU A 69 8.73 -1.80 -2.97
C LEU A 69 7.71 -1.21 -3.97
N HIS A 70 7.64 0.11 -4.07
CA HIS A 70 6.80 0.81 -5.04
C HIS A 70 7.64 1.26 -6.23
N GLU A 71 7.04 1.23 -7.41
CA GLU A 71 7.71 1.62 -8.66
C GLU A 71 7.57 3.12 -8.91
N ARG A 72 6.41 3.69 -8.55
CA ARG A 72 6.07 5.08 -8.84
C ARG A 72 5.38 5.73 -7.65
N VAL A 73 5.60 7.03 -7.49
CA VAL A 73 4.90 7.85 -6.50
C VAL A 73 4.09 8.93 -7.20
N VAL A 74 2.82 9.02 -6.82
CA VAL A 74 1.91 10.11 -7.19
C VAL A 74 1.53 10.86 -5.91
N GLU A 75 1.61 12.17 -5.98
CA GLU A 75 1.24 13.04 -4.87
C GLU A 75 -0.20 13.50 -5.04
N VAL A 76 -1.01 13.32 -4.01
CA VAL A 76 -2.35 13.91 -3.90
C VAL A 76 -2.23 15.24 -3.14
N ASP A 77 -3.03 16.24 -3.53
CA ASP A 77 -3.04 17.55 -2.88
C ASP A 77 -4.16 17.63 -1.84
N GLU A 78 -3.89 17.04 -0.68
CA GLU A 78 -4.76 16.99 0.49
C GLU A 78 -3.96 17.37 1.75
N ARG A 79 -4.68 17.73 2.82
CA ARG A 79 -4.05 17.98 4.13
C ARG A 79 -5.04 17.84 5.27
N VAL A 80 -4.63 17.09 6.29
CA VAL A 80 -5.32 16.95 7.57
C VAL A 80 -4.33 17.36 8.66
N ALA A 81 -4.78 18.20 9.59
CA ALA A 81 -3.99 18.61 10.75
C ALA A 81 -3.91 17.49 11.80
N ALA A 82 -2.99 17.63 12.76
CA ALA A 82 -2.78 16.61 13.81
C ALA A 82 -3.97 16.44 14.77
N ASP A 83 -4.90 17.39 14.78
CA ASP A 83 -6.16 17.33 15.54
C ASP A 83 -7.32 16.74 14.73
N GLY A 84 -7.07 16.31 13.48
CA GLY A 84 -8.09 15.81 12.56
C GLY A 84 -8.78 16.90 11.73
N THR A 85 -8.45 18.17 11.91
CA THR A 85 -9.04 19.27 11.11
C THR A 85 -8.62 19.13 9.64
N VAL A 86 -9.61 19.11 8.74
CA VAL A 86 -9.34 19.10 7.29
C VAL A 86 -8.89 20.49 6.85
N LEU A 87 -7.62 20.62 6.51
CA LEU A 87 -7.04 21.86 5.98
C LEU A 87 -7.21 21.94 4.45
N ARG A 88 -7.23 20.79 3.78
CA ARG A 88 -7.45 20.66 2.33
C ARG A 88 -8.03 19.28 2.00
N ALA A 89 -9.18 19.28 1.34
CA ALA A 89 -9.77 18.06 0.77
C ALA A 89 -8.96 17.56 -0.43
N PRO A 90 -8.92 16.24 -0.70
CA PRO A 90 -8.15 15.68 -1.81
C PRO A 90 -8.67 16.15 -3.16
N ASP A 91 -7.76 16.66 -4.00
CA ASP A 91 -8.04 16.98 -5.40
C ASP A 91 -8.06 15.71 -6.26
N LEU A 92 -9.25 15.10 -6.36
CA LEU A 92 -9.47 13.85 -7.11
C LEU A 92 -9.40 14.05 -8.64
N ASP A 93 -9.75 15.25 -9.12
CA ASP A 93 -9.72 15.55 -10.56
C ASP A 93 -8.28 15.60 -11.05
N ALA A 94 -7.41 16.28 -10.32
CA ALA A 94 -5.97 16.29 -10.61
C ALA A 94 -5.34 14.90 -10.50
N LEU A 95 -5.86 14.05 -9.60
CA LEU A 95 -5.34 12.69 -9.38
C LEU A 95 -5.76 11.69 -10.47
N THR A 96 -6.87 11.94 -11.17
CA THR A 96 -7.43 11.02 -12.16
C THR A 96 -6.47 10.74 -13.33
N GLY A 97 -5.82 11.78 -13.86
CA GLY A 97 -4.86 11.65 -14.97
C GLY A 97 -3.66 10.76 -14.61
N PRO A 98 -2.92 11.07 -13.54
CA PRO A 98 -1.81 10.24 -13.05
C PRO A 98 -2.18 8.79 -12.76
N LEU A 99 -3.35 8.54 -12.15
CA LEU A 99 -3.82 7.17 -11.88
C LEU A 99 -4.08 6.39 -13.16
N ARG A 100 -4.74 7.00 -14.14
CA ARG A 100 -4.96 6.37 -15.46
C ARG A 100 -3.65 6.08 -16.16
N GLN A 101 -2.70 7.01 -16.14
CA GLN A 101 -1.40 6.79 -16.76
C GLN A 101 -0.65 5.62 -16.11
N ALA A 102 -0.61 5.56 -14.78
CA ALA A 102 0.00 4.45 -14.05
C ALA A 102 -0.65 3.10 -14.41
N TYR A 103 -1.97 3.07 -14.52
CA TYR A 103 -2.69 1.88 -14.94
C TYR A 103 -2.36 1.48 -16.40
N HIS A 104 -2.32 2.43 -17.33
CA HIS A 104 -1.93 2.18 -18.71
C HIS A 104 -0.49 1.68 -18.85
N ASP A 105 0.41 2.15 -17.99
CA ASP A 105 1.81 1.71 -17.94
C ASP A 105 1.96 0.30 -17.34
N GLY A 106 0.86 -0.36 -16.95
CA GLY A 106 0.83 -1.74 -16.50
C GLY A 106 0.93 -1.92 -14.98
N ILE A 107 0.82 -0.85 -14.19
CA ILE A 107 0.75 -0.95 -12.73
C ILE A 107 -0.65 -1.44 -12.33
N ARG A 108 -0.73 -2.41 -11.41
CA ARG A 108 -2.00 -3.05 -11.00
C ARG A 108 -2.27 -3.03 -9.51
N ALA A 109 -1.29 -2.66 -8.71
CA ALA A 109 -1.44 -2.45 -7.28
C ALA A 109 -1.33 -0.96 -6.93
N VAL A 110 -2.11 -0.49 -5.97
CA VAL A 110 -1.98 0.87 -5.42
C VAL A 110 -2.04 0.85 -3.90
N ALA A 111 -1.08 1.52 -3.27
CA ALA A 111 -1.06 1.80 -1.85
C ALA A 111 -1.35 3.30 -1.64
N VAL A 112 -2.31 3.62 -0.79
CA VAL A 112 -2.70 5.00 -0.45
C VAL A 112 -2.26 5.29 0.98
N VAL A 113 -1.46 6.33 1.15
CA VAL A 113 -0.89 6.74 2.44
C VAL A 113 -1.03 8.25 2.59
N CYS A 114 -2.13 8.69 3.19
CA CYS A 114 -2.37 10.09 3.51
C CYS A 114 -1.91 10.40 4.94
N MET A 115 -1.39 11.60 5.14
CA MET A 115 -1.04 12.09 6.47
C MET A 115 -2.28 12.12 7.39
N HIS A 116 -2.12 11.62 8.61
CA HIS A 116 -3.19 11.53 9.63
C HIS A 116 -4.44 10.77 9.15
N SER A 117 -4.27 9.78 8.26
CA SER A 117 -5.34 8.92 7.76
C SER A 117 -6.11 8.18 8.87
N HIS A 118 -5.45 7.90 10.00
CA HIS A 118 -6.09 7.33 11.20
C HIS A 118 -7.14 8.24 11.85
N LEU A 119 -6.99 9.57 11.74
CA LEU A 119 -7.97 10.53 12.23
C LEU A 119 -9.05 10.84 11.18
N HIS A 120 -8.68 10.77 9.90
CA HIS A 120 -9.57 11.14 8.80
C HIS A 120 -9.45 10.18 7.59
N PRO A 121 -9.96 8.94 7.74
CA PRO A 121 -9.81 7.89 6.72
C PRO A 121 -10.57 8.20 5.41
N ALA A 122 -11.54 9.11 5.46
CA ALA A 122 -12.35 9.49 4.31
C ALA A 122 -11.54 10.00 3.11
N HIS A 123 -10.35 10.59 3.33
CA HIS A 123 -9.48 11.01 2.23
C HIS A 123 -8.91 9.80 1.48
N GLU A 124 -8.41 8.81 2.20
CA GLU A 124 -7.89 7.59 1.59
C GLU A 124 -8.99 6.79 0.90
N GLN A 125 -10.17 6.72 1.50
CA GLN A 125 -11.34 6.05 0.91
C GLN A 125 -11.74 6.71 -0.41
N ALA A 126 -11.81 8.04 -0.47
CA ALA A 126 -12.13 8.76 -1.70
C ALA A 126 -11.12 8.51 -2.83
N VAL A 127 -9.82 8.44 -2.47
CA VAL A 127 -8.74 8.07 -3.41
C VAL A 127 -8.84 6.60 -3.83
N GLY A 128 -9.13 5.70 -2.89
CA GLY A 128 -9.34 4.27 -3.13
C GLY A 128 -10.49 4.03 -4.10
N ASP A 129 -11.63 4.69 -3.88
CA ASP A 129 -12.78 4.61 -4.78
C ASP A 129 -12.44 5.12 -6.19
N LEU A 130 -11.63 6.18 -6.29
CA LEU A 130 -11.15 6.67 -7.59
C LEU A 130 -10.25 5.62 -8.28
N ALA A 131 -9.32 5.01 -7.55
CA ALA A 131 -8.47 3.96 -8.08
C ALA A 131 -9.30 2.73 -8.52
N ALA A 132 -10.34 2.36 -7.76
CA ALA A 132 -11.27 1.30 -8.14
C ALA A 132 -12.00 1.64 -9.45
N ARG A 133 -12.48 2.88 -9.60
CA ARG A 133 -13.09 3.37 -10.85
C ARG A 133 -12.14 3.38 -12.04
N VAL A 134 -10.84 3.61 -11.82
CA VAL A 134 -9.81 3.51 -12.87
C VAL A 134 -9.55 2.05 -13.27
N GLY A 135 -9.79 1.10 -12.37
CA GLY A 135 -9.73 -0.34 -12.65
C GLY A 135 -8.59 -1.08 -11.95
N PHE A 136 -7.96 -0.49 -10.93
CA PHE A 136 -6.93 -1.17 -10.13
C PHE A 136 -7.52 -2.39 -9.40
N PRO A 137 -7.02 -3.62 -9.64
CA PRO A 137 -7.53 -4.83 -8.99
C PRO A 137 -7.09 -4.97 -7.53
N GLN A 138 -6.01 -4.31 -7.13
CA GLN A 138 -5.48 -4.35 -5.77
C GLN A 138 -5.31 -2.91 -5.26
N ILE A 139 -5.96 -2.61 -4.13
CA ILE A 139 -5.96 -1.31 -3.49
C ILE A 139 -5.72 -1.55 -2.00
N SER A 140 -4.78 -0.83 -1.40
CA SER A 140 -4.53 -0.87 0.03
C SER A 140 -4.55 0.53 0.61
N LEU A 141 -5.43 0.75 1.58
CA LEU A 141 -5.52 1.99 2.34
C LEU A 141 -4.76 1.82 3.65
N SER A 142 -3.87 2.76 3.98
CA SER A 142 -3.11 2.69 5.22
C SER A 142 -4.02 2.67 6.45
N SER A 143 -5.13 3.40 6.40
CA SER A 143 -6.14 3.45 7.48
C SER A 143 -6.85 2.12 7.73
N GLU A 144 -6.87 1.20 6.75
CA GLU A 144 -7.51 -0.12 6.90
C GLU A 144 -6.51 -1.21 7.31
N VAL A 145 -5.26 -1.08 6.85
CA VAL A 145 -4.21 -2.08 7.09
C VAL A 145 -3.55 -1.87 8.46
N SER A 146 -3.39 -0.62 8.90
CA SER A 146 -2.75 -0.27 10.18
C SER A 146 -3.22 1.12 10.65
N PRO A 147 -4.43 1.23 11.22
CA PRO A 147 -4.96 2.48 11.78
C PRO A 147 -4.11 3.04 12.93
#